data_AF-X1MRF4-F1
#
_entry.id   AF-X1MRF4-F1
#
_cell.length_a   1.000
_cell.length_b   1.000
_cell.length_c   1.000
_cell.angle_alpha   90.00
_cell.angle_beta   90.00
_cell.angle_gamma   90.00
#
_symmetry.space_group_name_H-M   'P 1'
#
loop_
_entity.id
_entity.type
_entity.pdbx_description
1 polymer ?
#
loop_
_entity_poly.entity_id
_entity_poly.type
_entity_poly.pdbx_seq_one_letter_code
_entity_poly.pdbx_strand_id
1 'polypeptide(L)'
;MNKVKILVQMREAGVLGVIRVQAAEDLVGIARALRNGGLECVEITMTTPGALRAIEEAGGKLEGVTMGAGTVLDGTTARQAILAGAEFLVTPTVEPDVIE
;
A
#
# COMPACT_ATOMS: atom_id res chain seq x y z
N MET A 1 10.46 -3.23 -8.94
CA MET A 1 8.99 -3.33 -9.00
C MET A 1 8.59 -4.00 -10.31
N ASN A 2 7.93 -5.17 -10.27
CA ASN A 2 7.42 -5.83 -11.49
C ASN A 2 5.92 -5.54 -11.62
N LYS A 3 5.58 -4.53 -12.42
CA LYS A 3 4.20 -4.03 -12.58
C LYS A 3 3.23 -5.13 -13.01
N VAL A 4 3.63 -5.98 -13.96
CA VAL A 4 2.77 -7.06 -14.49
C VAL A 4 2.46 -8.10 -13.41
N LYS A 5 3.47 -8.48 -12.61
CA LYS A 5 3.28 -9.41 -11.50
C LYS A 5 2.22 -8.92 -10.52
N ILE A 6 2.32 -7.65 -10.10
CA ILE A 6 1.40 -7.05 -9.13
C ILE A 6 -0.03 -6.97 -9.70
N LEU A 7 -0.18 -6.56 -10.96
CA LEU A 7 -1.49 -6.53 -11.62
C LEU A 7 -2.15 -7.91 -11.68
N VAL A 8 -1.37 -8.97 -11.93
CA VAL A 8 -1.87 -10.35 -11.90
C VAL A 8 -2.30 -10.73 -10.48
N GLN A 9 -1.50 -10.44 -9.46
CA GLN A 9 -1.84 -10.72 -8.06
C GLN A 9 -3.12 -10.00 -7.62
N MET A 10 -3.26 -8.70 -7.94
CA MET A 10 -4.46 -7.93 -7.61
C MET A 10 -5.71 -8.48 -8.33
N ARG A 11 -5.56 -8.90 -9.58
CA ARG A 11 -6.66 -9.53 -10.34
C ARG A 11 -7.08 -10.86 -9.73
N GLU A 12 -6.12 -11.70 -9.32
CA GLU A 12 -6.38 -13.00 -8.69
C GLU A 12 -6.99 -12.85 -7.30
N ALA A 13 -6.55 -11.86 -6.52
CA ALA A 13 -7.14 -11.53 -5.22
C ALA A 13 -8.60 -11.06 -5.35
N GLY A 14 -8.96 -10.38 -6.45
CA GLY A 14 -10.33 -9.93 -6.76
C GLY A 14 -10.86 -8.80 -5.89
N VAL A 15 -10.16 -8.44 -4.82
CA VAL A 15 -10.50 -7.38 -3.87
C VAL A 15 -9.23 -6.69 -3.36
N LEU A 16 -9.32 -5.38 -3.14
CA LEU A 16 -8.27 -4.54 -2.58
C LEU A 16 -8.75 -3.93 -1.26
N GLY A 17 -8.03 -4.20 -0.16
CA GLY A 17 -8.36 -3.63 1.14
C GLY A 17 -7.80 -2.22 1.32
N VAL A 18 -8.67 -1.23 1.50
CA VAL A 18 -8.26 0.15 1.83
C VAL A 18 -8.25 0.34 3.34
N ILE A 19 -7.08 0.49 3.94
CA ILE A 19 -6.90 0.65 5.38
C ILE A 19 -6.84 2.14 5.73
N ARG A 20 -7.83 2.59 6.52
CA ARG A 20 -7.88 3.93 7.09
C ARG A 20 -7.89 3.84 8.60
N VAL A 21 -6.81 4.31 9.22
CA VAL A 21 -6.64 4.32 10.68
C VAL A 21 -6.23 5.71 11.13
N GLN A 22 -6.42 6.01 12.42
CA GLN A 22 -6.04 7.32 12.98
C GLN A 22 -4.53 7.42 13.22
N ALA A 23 -3.87 6.28 13.42
CA ALA A 23 -2.43 6.19 13.58
C ALA A 23 -1.93 4.82 13.09
N ALA A 24 -0.69 4.76 12.61
CA ALA A 24 -0.22 3.63 11.84
C ALA A 24 0.36 2.47 12.68
N GLU A 25 0.35 2.57 14.02
CA GLU A 25 0.88 1.52 14.90
C GLU A 25 0.16 0.17 14.72
N ASP A 26 -1.12 0.18 14.32
CA ASP A 26 -1.93 -1.02 14.14
C ASP A 26 -1.85 -1.64 12.74
N LEU A 27 -1.17 -1.00 11.77
CA LEU A 27 -1.19 -1.43 10.36
C LEU A 27 -0.76 -2.89 10.20
N VAL A 28 0.33 -3.28 10.86
CA VAL A 28 0.87 -4.64 10.73
C VAL A 28 -0.10 -5.69 11.28
N GLY A 29 -0.78 -5.37 12.39
CA GLY A 29 -1.78 -6.26 12.99
C GLY A 29 -3.00 -6.41 12.07
N ILE A 30 -3.51 -5.30 11.55
CA ILE A 30 -4.66 -5.27 10.63
C ILE A 30 -4.33 -6.03 9.35
N ALA A 31 -3.21 -5.71 8.69
CA ALA A 31 -2.81 -6.37 7.46
C ALA A 31 -2.56 -7.87 7.64
N ARG A 32 -2.02 -8.30 8.79
CA ARG A 32 -1.90 -9.74 9.14
C ARG A 32 -3.26 -10.41 9.31
N ALA A 33 -4.20 -9.75 10.00
CA ALA A 33 -5.56 -10.27 10.17
C ALA A 33 -6.29 -10.40 8.82
N LEU A 34 -6.16 -9.39 7.96
CA LEU A 34 -6.70 -9.40 6.60
C LEU A 34 -6.08 -10.52 5.76
N ARG A 35 -4.76 -10.70 5.85
CA ARG A 35 -4.05 -11.80 5.17
C ARG A 35 -4.56 -13.17 5.59
N ASN A 36 -4.78 -13.37 6.88
CA ASN A 36 -5.33 -14.61 7.43
C ASN A 36 -6.78 -14.85 6.97
N GLY A 37 -7.53 -13.78 6.67
CA GLY A 37 -8.84 -13.83 6.04
C GLY A 37 -8.82 -14.05 4.52
N GLY A 38 -7.64 -14.21 3.91
CA GLY A 38 -7.46 -14.42 2.48
C GLY A 38 -7.28 -13.15 1.66
N LEU A 39 -7.19 -11.98 2.29
CA LEU A 39 -6.98 -10.71 1.59
C LEU A 39 -5.48 -10.43 1.42
N GLU A 40 -4.99 -10.59 0.20
CA GLU A 40 -3.55 -10.54 -0.11
C GLU A 40 -3.08 -9.18 -0.62
N CYS A 41 -4.00 -8.27 -0.98
CA CYS A 41 -3.70 -6.95 -1.50
C CYS A 41 -4.36 -5.89 -0.62
N VAL A 42 -3.55 -4.97 -0.08
CA VAL A 42 -4.03 -3.88 0.77
C VAL A 42 -3.27 -2.59 0.47
N GLU A 43 -3.90 -1.45 0.77
CA GLU A 43 -3.25 -0.16 0.81
C GLU A 43 -3.46 0.54 2.15
N ILE A 44 -2.49 1.35 2.55
CA ILE A 44 -2.69 2.39 3.57
C ILE A 44 -2.80 3.75 2.89
N THR A 45 -3.74 4.59 3.35
CA THR A 45 -3.87 5.94 2.79
C THR A 45 -2.79 6.88 3.33
N MET A 46 -2.20 7.70 2.47
CA MET A 46 -1.20 8.72 2.82
C MET A 46 -1.76 9.84 3.70
N THR A 47 -3.08 9.88 3.90
CA THR A 47 -3.73 10.72 4.92
C THR A 47 -3.56 10.19 6.34
N THR A 48 -3.01 8.99 6.51
CA THR A 48 -2.76 8.37 7.82
C THR A 48 -1.41 8.86 8.37
N PRO A 49 -1.38 9.49 9.56
CA PRO A 49 -0.12 9.85 10.21
C PRO A 49 0.79 8.64 10.37
N GLY A 50 2.03 8.74 9.88
CA GLY A 50 3.02 7.65 9.95
C GLY A 50 2.89 6.58 8.87
N ALA A 51 2.08 6.79 7.82
CA ALA A 51 1.88 5.80 6.74
C ALA A 51 3.18 5.25 6.14
N LEU A 52 4.16 6.12 5.84
CA LEU A 52 5.46 5.72 5.27
C LEU A 52 6.21 4.75 6.17
N ARG A 53 6.32 5.07 7.47
CA ARG A 53 6.99 4.21 8.44
C ARG A 53 6.27 2.87 8.56
N ALA A 54 4.94 2.87 8.49
CA ALA A 54 4.17 1.64 8.57
C ALA A 54 4.31 0.76 7.32
N ILE A 55 4.46 1.34 6.13
CA ILE A 55 4.81 0.61 4.90
C ILE A 55 6.19 -0.03 5.05
N GLU A 56 7.17 0.71 5.57
CA GLU A 56 8.53 0.21 5.82
C GLU A 56 8.52 -0.96 6.82
N GLU A 57 7.80 -0.81 7.93
CA GLU A 57 7.65 -1.88 8.92
C GLU A 57 6.89 -3.10 8.37
N ALA A 58 5.91 -2.89 7.49
CA ALA A 58 5.13 -3.94 6.85
C ALA A 58 5.99 -4.83 5.95
N GLY A 59 6.85 -4.23 5.11
CA GLY A 59 7.72 -4.95 4.17
C GLY A 59 8.65 -5.96 4.84
N GLY A 60 9.01 -5.74 6.12
CA GLY A 60 9.83 -6.67 6.89
C GLY A 60 9.04 -7.70 7.72
N LYS A 61 7.72 -7.51 7.91
CA LYS A 61 6.91 -8.27 8.90
C LYS A 61 5.73 -9.04 8.31
N LEU A 62 5.39 -8.80 7.04
CA LEU A 62 4.19 -9.33 6.39
C LEU A 62 4.54 -10.05 5.08
N GLU A 63 4.70 -11.36 5.18
CA GLU A 63 4.85 -12.20 3.98
C GLU A 63 3.52 -12.42 3.28
N GLY A 64 3.54 -12.42 1.95
CA GLY A 64 2.38 -12.71 1.12
C GLY A 64 1.29 -11.62 1.13
N VAL A 65 1.61 -10.42 1.61
CA VAL A 65 0.77 -9.23 1.48
C VAL A 65 1.42 -8.30 0.47
N THR A 66 0.66 -7.93 -0.57
CA THR A 66 1.03 -6.86 -1.50
C THR A 66 0.59 -5.54 -0.89
N MET A 67 1.54 -4.71 -0.45
CA MET A 67 1.26 -3.45 0.25
C MET A 67 1.41 -2.26 -0.69
N GLY A 68 0.35 -1.45 -0.83
CA GLY A 68 0.38 -0.21 -1.59
C GLY A 68 0.17 1.04 -0.74
N ALA A 69 0.33 2.19 -1.39
CA ALA A 69 0.02 3.49 -0.82
C ALA A 69 -1.12 4.16 -1.59
N GLY A 70 -2.19 4.50 -0.89
CA GLY A 70 -3.35 5.18 -1.45
C GLY A 70 -3.38 6.66 -1.13
N THR A 71 -4.22 7.43 -1.83
CA THR A 71 -4.31 8.89 -1.66
C THR A 71 -2.96 9.60 -1.90
N VAL A 72 -2.19 9.11 -2.87
CA VAL A 72 -0.97 9.78 -3.33
C VAL A 72 -1.39 10.96 -4.21
N LEU A 73 -0.92 12.17 -3.88
CA LEU A 73 -1.36 13.43 -4.50
C LEU A 73 -0.27 14.15 -5.30
N ASP A 74 0.99 13.72 -5.17
CA ASP A 74 2.14 14.35 -5.84
C ASP A 74 3.30 13.34 -5.99
N GLY A 75 4.22 13.66 -6.89
CA GLY A 75 5.38 12.83 -7.20
C GLY A 75 6.36 12.67 -6.03
N THR A 76 6.40 13.63 -5.11
CA THR A 76 7.27 13.55 -3.92
C THR A 76 6.78 12.46 -2.98
N THR A 77 5.48 12.44 -2.70
CA THR A 77 4.79 11.44 -1.89
C THR A 77 4.87 10.07 -2.55
N ALA A 78 4.68 10.01 -3.87
CA ALA A 78 4.86 8.79 -4.66
C ALA A 78 6.27 8.21 -4.47
N ARG A 79 7.30 9.04 -4.61
CA ARG A 79 8.69 8.63 -4.43
C ARG A 79 8.96 8.14 -3.01
N GLN A 80 8.46 8.85 -2.00
CA GLN A 80 8.60 8.45 -0.60
C GLN A 80 7.94 7.10 -0.31
N ALA A 81 6.72 6.87 -0.81
CA ALA A 81 6.02 5.61 -0.65
C ALA A 81 6.77 4.44 -1.30
N ILE A 82 7.29 4.64 -2.52
CA ILE A 82 8.11 3.63 -3.21
C ILE A 82 9.38 3.32 -2.41
N LEU A 83 10.06 4.34 -1.87
CA LEU A 83 11.27 4.15 -1.05
C LEU A 83 10.98 3.43 0.26
N ALA A 84 9.81 3.68 0.85
CA ALA A 84 9.33 2.95 2.03
C ALA A 84 8.98 1.48 1.74
N GLY A 85 8.84 1.11 0.46
CA GLY A 85 8.57 -0.27 0.04
C GLY A 85 7.14 -0.50 -0.47
N ALA A 86 6.37 0.55 -0.75
CA ALA A 86 5.08 0.39 -1.41
C ALA A 86 5.26 -0.26 -2.80
N GLU A 87 4.47 -1.28 -3.07
CA GLU A 87 4.54 -2.07 -4.31
C GLU A 87 3.67 -1.50 -5.42
N PHE A 88 2.61 -0.78 -5.06
CA PHE A 88 1.77 -0.02 -5.99
C PHE A 88 1.30 1.28 -5.35
N LEU A 89 0.86 2.21 -6.18
CA LEU A 89 0.32 3.50 -5.77
C LEU A 89 -1.11 3.64 -6.29
N VAL A 90 -1.96 4.28 -5.49
CA VAL A 90 -3.32 4.67 -5.87
C VAL A 90 -3.48 6.17 -5.65
N THR A 91 -3.88 6.85 -6.72
CA THR A 91 -4.15 8.28 -6.73
C THR A 91 -5.68 8.50 -6.83
N PRO A 92 -6.25 9.52 -6.15
CA PRO A 92 -7.68 9.84 -6.30
C PRO A 92 -8.03 10.38 -7.70
N THR A 93 -7.04 11.00 -8.35
CA THR A 93 -7.12 11.62 -9.67
C THR A 93 -5.86 11.28 -10.47
N VAL A 94 -5.89 11.50 -11.79
CA VAL A 94 -4.67 11.40 -12.61
C VAL A 94 -3.80 12.63 -12.34
N GLU A 95 -2.60 12.40 -11.82
CA GLU A 95 -1.60 13.43 -11.62
C GLU A 95 -0.33 13.06 -12.41
N PRO A 96 0.08 13.86 -13.42
CA PRO A 96 1.23 13.54 -14.27
C PRO A 96 2.53 13.30 -13.50
N ASP A 97 2.80 14.10 -12.46
CA ASP A 97 4.05 14.01 -11.71
C ASP A 97 4.20 12.71 -10.87
N VAL A 98 3.10 11.99 -10.63
CA VAL A 98 3.09 10.66 -9.99
C VAL A 98 3.46 9.55 -10.99
N ILE A 99 3.28 9.80 -12.29
CA ILE A 99 3.48 8.82 -13.37
C ILE A 99 4.93 8.85 -13.89
N GLU A 100 5.55 10.02 -13.90
CA GLU A 100 6.92 10.30 -14.38
C GLU A 100 8.01 9.57 -13.56
#